data_AF-A0ABD3M2A6-F1
#
_entry.id   AF-A0ABD3M2A6-F1
#
_cell.length_a   1.000
_cell.length_b   1.000
_cell.length_c   1.000
_cell.angle_alpha   90.00
_cell.angle_beta   90.00
_cell.angle_gamma   90.00
#
_symmetry.space_group_name_H-M   'P 1'
#
loop_
_entity.id
_entity.type
_entity.pdbx_description
1 polymer ?
#
loop_
_entity_poly.entity_id
_entity_poly.type
_entity_poly.pdbx_seq_one_letter_code
_entity_poly.pdbx_strand_id
1 'polypeptide(L)'
;MMVMGGTENSPLLSGSGASTSGHGSGQQRDVQRLCSNHYQQFKNRRVVWTVVLLSAASVLMAHLFTTSLNDRIILLRSSDFMQESHQSATNNNHHQKTSPYHSVQTLSFQIYTGGAPAFITDKVTGEKRPNPECVGLNSYGLPEDSTDLQCYLGLEDTAADIHRRLTIMADAVDRAYDVSNKDDNILKIFIAPEFFFRGVNGAFEFHANETRRECSEICHILQGLENVVANKRFENWLFLFGTIIASETLPTEDTFDYQFYNFAPLYKGYDPAKYPNSSSSSRNGKNFIVPKRYVSNIDFLTPARDMKNQTMVMELLDSEDQQHQQHQLDKTLMNPHASGIKRYGADIWVKYKDELTSLGYTMIEYGWFYMDSISFSVEICLDHLVHRALMTYMADVVTGSKTKIPSSANDVVEWVGIPRQQAQISLVSSAGMGVVVASLALRNGGYIFLQDGMEGDLTPHSTFGEDDCQPNELEFYGGSQCVKRTALVSATDVTFEYEMNLNFEEYDLYLGSGESRQWRHMLKGVFSRVAYQPRITVYDPVTITTT
;
A
#
# COMPACT_ATOMS: atom_id res chain seq x y z
N MET A 1 -39.92 61.63 -19.36
CA MET A 1 -39.80 60.95 -20.68
C MET A 1 -39.83 59.45 -20.38
N MET A 2 -40.97 58.75 -20.34
CA MET A 2 -41.86 58.34 -21.47
C MET A 2 -41.02 57.65 -22.56
N VAL A 3 -41.16 56.39 -22.99
CA VAL A 3 -42.30 55.47 -23.29
C VAL A 3 -41.66 54.04 -23.45
N MET A 4 -42.09 52.91 -22.85
CA MET A 4 -43.22 51.96 -23.08
C MET A 4 -43.30 51.20 -24.44
N GLY A 5 -43.58 49.88 -24.37
CA GLY A 5 -44.04 48.99 -25.46
C GLY A 5 -43.08 47.82 -25.75
N GLY A 6 -43.38 46.53 -25.53
CA GLY A 6 -44.53 45.72 -25.97
C GLY A 6 -44.17 45.07 -27.33
N THR A 7 -44.32 43.78 -27.66
CA THR A 7 -45.24 42.71 -27.25
C THR A 7 -44.79 41.36 -27.86
N GLU A 8 -45.33 40.28 -27.27
CA GLU A 8 -45.46 38.85 -27.61
C GLU A 8 -45.44 38.38 -29.08
N ASN A 9 -44.95 37.14 -29.31
CA ASN A 9 -45.74 36.01 -29.87
C ASN A 9 -44.91 34.72 -30.03
N SER A 10 -45.38 33.62 -29.43
CA SER A 10 -45.21 32.22 -29.87
C SER A 10 -46.43 31.85 -30.78
N PRO A 11 -46.67 30.62 -31.33
CA PRO A 11 -45.98 29.32 -31.18
C PRO A 11 -46.00 28.40 -32.47
N LEU A 12 -45.61 27.12 -32.27
CA LEU A 12 -46.05 25.87 -32.96
C LEU A 12 -45.25 25.23 -34.14
N LEU A 13 -44.73 24.03 -33.80
CA LEU A 13 -44.91 22.70 -34.42
C LEU A 13 -44.20 22.23 -35.72
N SER A 14 -43.51 21.10 -35.50
CA SER A 14 -43.54 19.81 -36.21
C SER A 14 -42.71 19.58 -37.49
N GLY A 15 -42.10 18.39 -37.57
CA GLY A 15 -41.69 17.79 -38.84
C GLY A 15 -40.44 16.91 -38.82
N SER A 16 -40.62 15.64 -38.46
CA SER A 16 -39.82 14.44 -38.74
C SER A 16 -39.00 14.39 -40.04
N GLY A 17 -37.82 13.74 -40.00
CA GLY A 17 -37.09 13.26 -41.18
C GLY A 17 -35.91 12.35 -40.80
N ALA A 18 -35.89 11.12 -41.31
CA ALA A 18 -35.09 9.98 -40.87
C ALA A 18 -33.74 9.78 -41.61
N SER A 19 -32.82 9.07 -40.94
CA SER A 19 -31.87 8.06 -41.49
C SER A 19 -30.71 8.59 -42.36
N THR A 20 -29.47 8.07 -42.37
CA THR A 20 -28.92 6.71 -42.24
C THR A 20 -27.38 6.77 -41.97
N SER A 21 -26.87 5.69 -41.32
CA SER A 21 -25.55 5.00 -41.42
C SER A 21 -24.22 5.80 -41.45
N GLY A 22 -23.12 5.33 -40.84
CA GLY A 22 -22.85 4.09 -40.14
C GLY A 22 -21.40 3.93 -39.67
N HIS A 23 -21.25 3.09 -38.64
CA HIS A 23 -20.20 2.09 -38.37
C HIS A 23 -18.83 2.48 -37.76
N GLY A 24 -18.54 1.81 -36.62
CA GLY A 24 -17.18 1.56 -36.14
C GLY A 24 -17.00 1.38 -34.62
N SER A 25 -17.73 0.49 -33.92
CA SER A 25 -17.30 0.05 -32.57
C SER A 25 -17.86 -1.33 -32.20
N GLY A 26 -17.04 -2.36 -32.34
CA GLY A 26 -17.37 -3.73 -31.92
C GLY A 26 -16.13 -4.39 -31.34
N GLN A 27 -15.94 -4.29 -30.02
CA GLN A 27 -15.13 -5.26 -29.25
C GLN A 27 -15.25 -5.18 -27.71
N GLN A 28 -16.23 -4.48 -27.15
CA GLN A 28 -16.42 -4.41 -25.68
C GLN A 28 -17.83 -4.83 -25.19
N ARG A 29 -18.70 -5.37 -26.06
CA ARG A 29 -20.09 -5.73 -25.68
C ARG A 29 -20.37 -7.22 -25.48
N ASP A 30 -19.39 -8.10 -25.71
CA ASP A 30 -19.63 -9.55 -25.63
C ASP A 30 -19.38 -10.18 -24.25
N VAL A 31 -18.74 -9.47 -23.32
CA VAL A 31 -18.57 -9.97 -21.93
C VAL A 31 -19.83 -9.70 -21.08
N GLN A 32 -20.53 -8.58 -21.32
CA GLN A 32 -21.78 -8.24 -20.62
C GLN A 32 -22.99 -9.12 -21.01
N ARG A 33 -22.93 -9.86 -22.12
CA ARG A 33 -24.07 -10.64 -22.63
C ARG A 33 -24.14 -12.08 -22.12
N LEU A 34 -23.06 -12.60 -21.53
CA LEU A 34 -23.03 -13.98 -21.02
C LEU A 34 -23.61 -14.10 -19.60
N CYS A 35 -23.51 -13.07 -18.76
CA CYS A 35 -23.99 -13.12 -17.37
C CYS A 35 -25.52 -12.91 -17.22
N SER A 36 -26.18 -12.30 -18.20
CA SER A 36 -27.60 -11.92 -18.06
C SER A 36 -28.61 -13.06 -18.33
N ASN A 37 -28.17 -14.20 -18.90
CA ASN A 37 -29.09 -15.25 -19.39
C ASN A 37 -29.30 -16.43 -18.42
N HIS A 38 -28.50 -16.58 -17.35
CA HIS A 38 -28.60 -17.75 -16.47
C HIS A 38 -29.48 -17.56 -15.22
N TYR A 39 -29.82 -16.34 -14.84
CA TYR A 39 -30.50 -16.06 -13.56
C TYR A 39 -32.03 -15.83 -13.64
N GLN A 40 -32.63 -15.76 -14.83
CA GLN A 40 -34.10 -15.60 -14.97
C GLN A 40 -34.90 -16.90 -14.95
N GLN A 41 -34.27 -18.07 -14.75
CA GLN A 41 -34.98 -19.37 -14.71
C GLN A 41 -35.19 -19.98 -13.31
N PHE A 42 -34.70 -19.36 -12.22
CA PHE A 42 -34.77 -19.98 -10.88
C PHE A 42 -35.44 -19.14 -9.78
N LYS A 43 -36.39 -18.27 -10.13
CA LYS A 43 -37.33 -17.68 -9.15
C LYS A 43 -38.76 -18.15 -9.44
N ASN A 44 -39.09 -19.37 -9.01
CA ASN A 44 -40.40 -19.76 -8.45
C ASN A 44 -40.52 -21.28 -8.33
N ARG A 45 -40.25 -21.83 -7.13
CA ARG A 45 -41.01 -22.91 -6.48
C ARG A 45 -40.29 -23.40 -5.22
N ARG A 46 -40.91 -23.20 -4.06
CA ARG A 46 -40.67 -24.02 -2.87
C ARG A 46 -41.25 -25.40 -3.13
N VAL A 47 -40.42 -26.44 -3.21
CA VAL A 47 -40.86 -27.83 -3.01
C VAL A 47 -39.76 -28.59 -2.29
N VAL A 48 -40.12 -29.16 -1.15
CA VAL A 48 -39.32 -30.09 -0.34
C VAL A 48 -39.11 -31.37 -1.14
N TRP A 49 -37.85 -31.82 -1.29
CA TRP A 49 -37.56 -33.20 -1.68
C TRP A 49 -36.36 -33.77 -0.91
N THR A 50 -36.68 -34.75 -0.08
CA THR A 50 -35.80 -35.83 0.36
C THR A 50 -35.38 -36.65 -0.86
N VAL A 51 -34.08 -36.92 -1.04
CA VAL A 51 -33.60 -37.87 -2.05
C VAL A 51 -32.93 -39.06 -1.37
N VAL A 52 -33.58 -40.21 -1.58
CA VAL A 52 -33.15 -41.57 -1.31
C VAL A 52 -32.18 -42.00 -2.42
N LEU A 53 -31.00 -42.49 -2.06
CA LEU A 53 -30.07 -43.16 -2.97
C LEU A 53 -30.48 -44.64 -3.11
N LEU A 54 -30.89 -45.03 -4.31
CA LEU A 54 -31.07 -46.43 -4.70
C LEU A 54 -30.22 -46.74 -5.94
N SER A 55 -29.36 -47.74 -5.76
CA SER A 55 -28.52 -48.41 -6.74
C SER A 55 -29.34 -49.26 -7.71
N ALA A 56 -28.93 -49.32 -8.98
CA ALA A 56 -29.14 -50.49 -9.84
C ALA A 56 -28.20 -50.48 -11.06
N ALA A 57 -27.19 -51.35 -11.06
CA ALA A 57 -26.59 -51.87 -12.30
C ALA A 57 -25.89 -53.21 -12.00
N SER A 58 -26.55 -54.32 -12.37
CA SER A 58 -25.93 -55.64 -12.57
C SER A 58 -26.87 -56.56 -13.35
N VAL A 59 -26.27 -57.44 -14.17
CA VAL A 59 -26.71 -58.79 -14.61
C VAL A 59 -26.96 -59.01 -16.12
N LEU A 60 -25.95 -59.68 -16.72
CA LEU A 60 -25.92 -60.81 -17.68
C LEU A 60 -26.53 -60.74 -19.11
N MET A 61 -25.69 -61.07 -20.11
CA MET A 61 -25.73 -62.26 -21.00
C MET A 61 -24.74 -62.03 -22.17
N ALA A 62 -23.54 -62.64 -22.17
CA ALA A 62 -23.19 -63.98 -22.67
C ALA A 62 -22.87 -64.06 -24.18
N HIS A 63 -21.68 -64.64 -24.44
CA HIS A 63 -21.20 -65.36 -25.63
C HIS A 63 -20.24 -64.71 -26.64
N LEU A 64 -19.07 -65.38 -26.74
CA LEU A 64 -18.13 -65.50 -27.85
C LEU A 64 -17.08 -64.38 -28.02
N PHE A 65 -15.88 -64.58 -27.45
CA PHE A 65 -14.72 -65.05 -28.21
C PHE A 65 -13.56 -65.37 -27.24
N THR A 66 -12.96 -66.52 -27.48
CA THR A 66 -11.80 -67.08 -26.79
C THR A 66 -10.50 -66.47 -27.34
N THR A 67 -9.52 -66.24 -26.46
CA THR A 67 -8.12 -66.74 -26.52
C THR A 67 -7.06 -65.75 -26.01
N SER A 68 -6.16 -66.31 -25.21
CA SER A 68 -4.75 -65.96 -25.01
C SER A 68 -4.39 -64.81 -24.05
N LEU A 69 -4.24 -65.20 -22.78
CA LEU A 69 -3.36 -64.59 -21.79
C LEU A 69 -1.88 -64.75 -22.19
N ASN A 70 -1.11 -63.67 -22.09
CA ASN A 70 0.20 -63.57 -21.42
C ASN A 70 0.82 -62.20 -21.74
N ASP A 71 0.85 -61.30 -20.76
CA ASP A 71 2.11 -60.77 -20.20
C ASP A 71 1.89 -59.53 -19.33
N ARG A 72 2.38 -59.66 -18.08
CA ARG A 72 3.00 -58.63 -17.23
C ARG A 72 2.22 -57.34 -16.94
N ILE A 73 1.45 -57.37 -15.85
CA ILE A 73 1.20 -56.19 -15.01
C ILE A 73 1.96 -56.39 -13.68
N ILE A 74 2.98 -55.59 -13.47
CA ILE A 74 3.68 -55.44 -12.19
C ILE A 74 2.85 -54.51 -11.32
N LEU A 75 2.28 -55.05 -10.25
CA LEU A 75 1.73 -54.31 -9.11
C LEU A 75 2.89 -53.72 -8.31
N LEU A 76 3.17 -52.43 -8.45
CA LEU A 76 3.99 -51.68 -7.48
C LEU A 76 3.08 -51.24 -6.33
N ARG A 77 3.27 -51.85 -5.17
CA ARG A 77 2.72 -51.41 -3.89
C ARG A 77 3.33 -50.06 -3.52
N SER A 78 2.46 -49.08 -3.30
CA SER A 78 2.78 -47.79 -2.68
C SER A 78 2.95 -47.97 -1.17
N SER A 79 4.12 -48.45 -0.73
CA SER A 79 4.46 -48.44 0.71
C SER A 79 5.92 -48.07 1.01
N ASP A 80 6.78 -47.84 0.03
CA ASP A 80 8.22 -47.61 0.26
C ASP A 80 8.72 -46.21 -0.16
N PHE A 81 7.85 -45.19 -0.27
CA PHE A 81 8.24 -43.82 -0.64
C PHE A 81 7.99 -42.75 0.45
N MET A 82 8.06 -43.16 1.72
CA MET A 82 7.90 -42.26 2.88
C MET A 82 8.96 -42.51 3.96
N GLN A 83 10.19 -42.87 3.57
CA GLN A 83 11.24 -43.08 4.56
C GLN A 83 12.65 -42.84 4.03
N GLU A 84 12.92 -41.67 3.44
CA GLU A 84 14.30 -41.16 3.30
C GLU A 84 14.30 -39.65 2.99
N SER A 85 14.05 -38.83 4.02
CA SER A 85 14.53 -37.42 4.06
C SER A 85 14.81 -36.93 5.49
N HIS A 86 15.06 -37.85 6.42
CA HIS A 86 15.57 -37.56 7.76
C HIS A 86 17.07 -37.82 7.82
N GLN A 87 17.88 -37.01 7.14
CA GLN A 87 19.32 -36.89 7.44
C GLN A 87 19.93 -35.72 6.66
N SER A 88 19.72 -34.51 7.18
CA SER A 88 20.73 -33.43 7.26
C SER A 88 20.08 -32.17 7.84
N ALA A 89 19.46 -32.31 9.02
CA ALA A 89 19.27 -31.18 9.93
C ALA A 89 20.35 -31.36 11.00
N THR A 90 21.52 -30.78 10.76
CA THR A 90 22.50 -30.59 11.82
C THR A 90 21.81 -29.84 12.95
N ASN A 91 21.74 -30.49 14.13
CA ASN A 91 21.30 -29.93 15.39
C ASN A 91 22.03 -28.61 15.70
N ASN A 92 21.48 -27.49 15.26
CA ASN A 92 21.63 -26.23 15.96
C ASN A 92 20.47 -26.19 16.95
N ASN A 93 20.74 -26.59 18.20
CA ASN A 93 19.93 -26.26 19.37
C ASN A 93 19.98 -24.73 19.59
N HIS A 94 19.47 -23.94 18.64
CA HIS A 94 19.00 -22.61 18.96
C HIS A 94 17.71 -22.83 19.74
N HIS A 95 17.79 -22.66 21.06
CA HIS A 95 16.60 -22.41 21.87
C HIS A 95 15.76 -21.38 21.12
N GLN A 96 14.61 -21.82 20.58
CA GLN A 96 13.67 -20.94 19.93
C GLN A 96 13.20 -19.96 21.01
N LYS A 97 13.80 -18.76 21.04
CA LYS A 97 13.42 -17.71 21.98
C LYS A 97 11.93 -17.47 21.77
N THR A 98 11.15 -17.53 22.83
CA THR A 98 9.77 -17.04 22.80
C THR A 98 9.78 -15.53 22.59
N SER A 99 8.81 -15.00 21.86
CA SER A 99 8.63 -13.55 21.72
C SER A 99 8.52 -12.92 23.12
N PRO A 100 9.16 -11.75 23.36
CA PRO A 100 8.95 -10.99 24.59
C PRO A 100 7.56 -10.34 24.63
N TYR A 101 6.86 -10.29 23.50
CA TYR A 101 5.54 -9.70 23.38
C TYR A 101 4.46 -10.78 23.31
N HIS A 102 3.40 -10.60 24.10
CA HIS A 102 2.19 -11.42 24.05
C HIS A 102 1.08 -10.79 23.18
N SER A 103 1.13 -9.47 23.04
CA SER A 103 0.14 -8.70 22.28
C SER A 103 0.83 -7.62 21.45
N VAL A 104 0.08 -7.06 20.50
CA VAL A 104 0.48 -5.94 19.66
C VAL A 104 -0.58 -4.85 19.70
N GLN A 105 -0.16 -3.59 19.74
CA GLN A 105 -1.02 -2.42 19.61
C GLN A 105 -0.64 -1.64 18.36
N THR A 106 -1.61 -1.28 17.53
CA THR A 106 -1.37 -0.52 16.31
C THR A 106 -1.80 0.93 16.49
N LEU A 107 -0.92 1.85 16.08
CA LEU A 107 -1.11 3.28 16.12
C LEU A 107 -0.89 3.83 14.70
N SER A 108 -1.97 4.20 14.05
CA SER A 108 -1.96 4.60 12.66
C SER A 108 -2.03 6.12 12.53
N PHE A 109 -1.04 6.71 11.84
CA PHE A 109 -0.98 8.16 11.64
C PHE A 109 -1.70 8.57 10.36
N GLN A 110 -2.85 9.21 10.50
CA GLN A 110 -3.67 9.65 9.38
C GLN A 110 -3.35 11.10 9.01
N ILE A 111 -2.97 11.29 7.76
CA ILE A 111 -2.68 12.58 7.15
C ILE A 111 -2.81 12.46 5.63
N TYR A 112 -3.38 13.47 4.98
CA TYR A 112 -3.54 13.51 3.53
C TYR A 112 -2.19 13.62 2.83
N THR A 113 -1.75 12.54 2.18
CA THR A 113 -0.49 12.47 1.42
C THR A 113 -0.67 12.50 -0.10
N GLY A 114 -1.91 12.53 -0.59
CA GLY A 114 -2.26 12.68 -2.02
C GLY A 114 -1.83 14.03 -2.61
N GLY A 115 -1.95 14.18 -3.93
CA GLY A 115 -1.80 15.48 -4.58
C GLY A 115 -2.95 16.39 -4.20
N ALA A 116 -2.68 17.66 -3.90
CA ALA A 116 -3.75 18.58 -3.51
C ALA A 116 -4.65 18.86 -4.73
N PRO A 117 -5.99 18.78 -4.58
CA PRO A 117 -6.88 19.07 -5.69
C PRO A 117 -6.69 20.53 -6.11
N ALA A 118 -6.50 20.77 -7.41
CA ALA A 118 -6.24 22.10 -7.94
C ALA A 118 -7.48 23.01 -7.86
N PHE A 119 -8.67 22.41 -7.74
CA PHE A 119 -9.93 23.09 -7.51
C PHE A 119 -10.62 22.52 -6.28
N ILE A 120 -11.23 23.39 -5.48
CA ILE A 120 -12.05 23.01 -4.34
C ILE A 120 -13.50 23.40 -4.60
N THR A 121 -14.43 22.54 -4.18
CA THR A 121 -15.86 22.82 -4.25
C THR A 121 -16.30 23.54 -2.99
N ASP A 122 -16.92 24.71 -3.14
CA ASP A 122 -17.58 25.40 -2.04
C ASP A 122 -18.73 24.53 -1.50
N LYS A 123 -18.72 24.23 -0.20
CA LYS A 123 -19.72 23.34 0.41
C LYS A 123 -21.13 23.94 0.43
N VAL A 124 -21.26 25.26 0.32
CA VAL A 124 -22.53 25.98 0.38
C VAL A 124 -23.09 26.19 -1.01
N THR A 125 -22.27 26.69 -1.94
CA THR A 125 -22.74 27.04 -3.29
C THR A 125 -22.59 25.89 -4.28
N GLY A 126 -21.70 24.93 -4.02
CA GLY A 126 -21.33 23.87 -4.96
C GLY A 126 -20.41 24.35 -6.09
N GLU A 127 -19.99 25.62 -6.08
CA GLU A 127 -19.12 26.17 -7.12
C GLU A 127 -17.68 25.69 -6.95
N LYS A 128 -17.04 25.30 -8.07
CA LYS A 128 -15.61 25.01 -8.10
C LYS A 128 -14.83 26.32 -8.14
N ARG A 129 -13.84 26.47 -7.27
CA ARG A 129 -12.90 27.59 -7.26
C ARG A 129 -11.45 27.10 -7.19
N PRO A 130 -10.47 27.88 -7.68
CA PRO A 130 -9.06 27.56 -7.53
C PRO A 130 -8.70 27.25 -6.07
N ASN A 131 -7.94 26.19 -5.85
CA ASN A 131 -7.40 25.88 -4.55
C ASN A 131 -6.23 26.83 -4.25
N PRO A 132 -6.31 27.70 -3.23
CA PRO A 132 -5.23 28.63 -2.90
C PRO A 132 -3.92 27.93 -2.49
N GLU A 133 -3.95 26.63 -2.20
CA GLU A 133 -2.75 25.84 -1.91
C GLU A 133 -1.96 25.47 -3.17
N CYS A 134 -2.60 25.51 -4.34
CA CYS A 134 -1.98 25.19 -5.62
C CYS A 134 -1.61 26.44 -6.44
N VAL A 135 -2.11 27.64 -6.10
CA VAL A 135 -1.85 28.87 -6.87
C VAL A 135 -0.36 29.22 -6.82
N GLY A 136 0.23 29.54 -7.97
CA GLY A 136 1.64 29.92 -8.11
C GLY A 136 2.63 28.76 -8.00
N LEU A 137 2.15 27.52 -7.85
CA LEU A 137 3.02 26.34 -7.95
C LEU A 137 3.27 25.99 -9.40
N ASN A 138 4.38 25.29 -9.66
CA ASN A 138 4.75 24.85 -11.01
C ASN A 138 4.71 23.32 -11.15
N SER A 139 3.89 22.67 -10.33
CA SER A 139 3.86 21.21 -10.16
C SER A 139 2.47 20.61 -10.35
N TYR A 140 1.83 20.89 -11.48
CA TYR A 140 0.48 20.41 -11.78
C TYR A 140 0.49 19.13 -12.60
N GLY A 141 -0.48 18.26 -12.32
CA GLY A 141 -0.68 17.09 -13.13
C GLY A 141 -1.99 16.34 -12.86
N LEU A 142 -2.24 15.32 -13.67
CA LEU A 142 -3.40 14.43 -13.54
C LEU A 142 -2.96 13.06 -13.04
N PRO A 143 -3.58 12.52 -11.98
CA PRO A 143 -3.49 11.10 -11.69
C PRO A 143 -4.02 10.28 -12.87
N GLU A 144 -3.54 9.06 -13.07
CA GLU A 144 -3.97 8.26 -14.23
C GLU A 144 -5.41 7.77 -14.16
N ASP A 145 -5.91 7.59 -12.95
CA ASP A 145 -7.26 7.12 -12.66
C ASP A 145 -8.26 8.26 -12.40
N SER A 146 -7.84 9.51 -12.58
CA SER A 146 -8.66 10.68 -12.30
C SER A 146 -8.57 11.74 -13.41
N THR A 147 -9.65 12.52 -13.52
CA THR A 147 -9.70 13.72 -14.37
C THR A 147 -9.58 15.00 -13.56
N ASP A 148 -9.50 14.88 -12.23
CA ASP A 148 -9.34 16.02 -11.34
C ASP A 148 -7.86 16.43 -11.31
N LEU A 149 -7.59 17.64 -11.80
CA LEU A 149 -6.26 18.24 -11.78
C LEU A 149 -5.77 18.39 -10.33
N GLN A 150 -4.51 18.05 -10.10
CA GLN A 150 -3.86 18.14 -8.80
C GLN A 150 -2.55 18.93 -8.90
N CYS A 151 -2.05 19.36 -7.74
CA CYS A 151 -0.69 19.88 -7.59
C CYS A 151 0.07 19.13 -6.51
N TYR A 152 1.39 19.05 -6.63
CA TYR A 152 2.25 18.59 -5.54
C TYR A 152 2.52 19.72 -4.55
N LEU A 153 2.36 19.43 -3.26
CA LEU A 153 2.72 20.35 -2.19
C LEU A 153 4.12 20.03 -1.66
N GLY A 154 4.92 21.07 -1.53
CA GLY A 154 6.23 21.07 -0.86
C GLY A 154 6.80 22.48 -0.85
N LEU A 155 7.77 22.73 0.02
CA LEU A 155 8.51 23.99 0.01
C LEU A 155 9.57 23.99 -1.11
N GLU A 156 9.84 25.15 -1.71
CA GLU A 156 10.89 25.30 -2.71
C GLU A 156 12.29 25.05 -2.15
N ASP A 157 12.53 25.45 -0.90
CA ASP A 157 13.71 25.04 -0.15
C ASP A 157 13.50 23.61 0.35
N THR A 158 14.12 22.66 -0.35
CA THR A 158 13.99 21.23 -0.03
C THR A 158 14.42 20.88 1.39
N ALA A 159 15.46 21.54 1.93
CA ALA A 159 15.91 21.28 3.28
C ALA A 159 14.85 21.73 4.31
N ALA A 160 14.20 22.87 4.06
CA ALA A 160 13.07 23.33 4.86
C ALA A 160 11.85 22.39 4.73
N ASP A 161 11.56 21.87 3.53
CA ASP A 161 10.48 20.90 3.29
C ASP A 161 10.70 19.62 4.11
N ILE A 162 11.89 19.02 4.00
CA ILE A 162 12.31 17.83 4.75
C ILE A 162 12.20 18.09 6.25
N HIS A 163 12.75 19.20 6.74
CA HIS A 163 12.70 19.54 8.15
C HIS A 163 11.24 19.68 8.66
N ARG A 164 10.36 20.29 7.87
CA ARG A 164 8.96 20.45 8.22
C ARG A 164 8.21 19.12 8.27
N ARG A 165 8.43 18.24 7.30
CA ARG A 165 7.84 16.88 7.27
C ARG A 165 8.36 16.04 8.44
N LEU A 166 9.66 16.09 8.75
CA LEU A 166 10.25 15.42 9.91
C LEU A 166 9.65 15.92 11.23
N THR A 167 9.41 17.23 11.34
CA THR A 167 8.75 17.81 12.54
C THR A 167 7.33 17.25 12.71
N ILE A 168 6.54 17.21 11.64
CA ILE A 168 5.18 16.63 11.67
C ILE A 168 5.22 15.15 12.04
N MET A 169 6.18 14.39 11.49
CA MET A 169 6.36 12.97 11.84
C MET A 169 6.74 12.80 13.32
N ALA A 170 7.65 13.63 13.84
CA ALA A 170 8.04 13.60 15.24
C ALA A 170 6.86 13.91 16.17
N ASP A 171 6.06 14.94 15.84
CA ASP A 171 4.83 15.27 16.56
C ASP A 171 3.86 14.07 16.56
N ALA A 172 3.72 13.36 15.43
CA ALA A 172 2.86 12.19 15.31
C ALA A 172 3.36 11.01 16.16
N VAL A 173 4.65 10.75 16.16
CA VAL A 173 5.30 9.72 17.00
C VAL A 173 5.15 10.06 18.49
N ASP A 174 5.33 11.33 18.87
CA ASP A 174 5.13 11.79 20.25
C ASP A 174 3.68 11.66 20.69
N ARG A 175 2.74 12.04 19.83
CA ARG A 175 1.32 11.88 20.11
C ARG A 175 0.94 10.41 20.26
N ALA A 176 1.40 9.56 19.34
CA ALA A 176 1.19 8.12 19.38
C ALA A 176 1.78 7.52 20.66
N TYR A 177 2.99 7.95 21.06
CA TYR A 177 3.55 7.58 22.35
C TYR A 177 2.57 7.95 23.47
N ASP A 178 2.19 9.21 23.63
CA ASP A 178 1.38 9.66 24.77
C ASP A 178 0.09 8.87 24.98
N VAL A 179 -0.55 8.43 23.90
CA VAL A 179 -1.82 7.69 23.93
C VAL A 179 -1.66 6.15 23.91
N SER A 180 -0.43 5.65 23.73
CA SER A 180 -0.17 4.21 23.67
C SER A 180 -0.36 3.53 25.03
N ASN A 181 -0.62 2.22 24.97
CA ASN A 181 -0.40 1.35 26.12
C ASN A 181 1.09 1.39 26.51
N LYS A 182 1.39 1.30 27.82
CA LYS A 182 2.75 1.40 28.38
C LYS A 182 3.32 0.05 28.85
N ASP A 183 2.58 -1.04 28.74
CA ASP A 183 3.04 -2.39 29.09
C ASP A 183 4.16 -2.84 28.15
N ASP A 184 5.30 -3.22 28.70
CA ASP A 184 6.48 -3.65 27.95
C ASP A 184 6.28 -5.01 27.25
N ASN A 185 5.28 -5.81 27.63
CA ASN A 185 4.92 -7.06 26.97
C ASN A 185 4.02 -6.86 25.73
N ILE A 186 3.77 -5.60 25.35
CA ILE A 186 3.00 -5.23 24.17
C ILE A 186 3.95 -4.55 23.18
N LEU A 187 4.04 -5.10 21.97
CA LEU A 187 4.70 -4.43 20.85
C LEU A 187 3.81 -3.30 20.32
N LYS A 188 4.33 -2.08 20.23
CA LYS A 188 3.58 -0.96 19.63
C LYS A 188 4.04 -0.82 18.18
N ILE A 189 3.11 -0.73 17.24
CA ILE A 189 3.40 -0.55 15.83
C ILE A 189 2.84 0.78 15.38
N PHE A 190 3.72 1.72 15.05
CA PHE A 190 3.37 2.98 14.42
C PHE A 190 3.42 2.83 12.90
N ILE A 191 2.35 3.20 12.20
CA ILE A 191 2.29 3.14 10.73
C ILE A 191 1.89 4.52 10.20
N ALA A 192 2.69 5.06 9.28
CA ALA A 192 2.39 6.24 8.51
C ALA A 192 2.04 5.88 7.04
N PRO A 193 1.31 6.75 6.33
CA PRO A 193 0.79 6.47 4.99
C PRO A 193 1.86 6.60 3.92
N GLU A 194 1.59 6.01 2.75
CA GLU A 194 2.44 6.15 1.59
C GLU A 194 2.56 7.63 1.16
N PHE A 195 3.67 7.98 0.51
CA PHE A 195 3.97 9.31 -0.04
C PHE A 195 4.15 10.42 1.00
N PHE A 196 4.36 10.07 2.27
CA PHE A 196 4.61 11.07 3.30
C PHE A 196 5.80 11.98 2.94
N PHE A 197 6.88 11.39 2.40
CA PHE A 197 8.03 12.11 1.87
C PHE A 197 7.95 12.14 0.33
N ARG A 198 7.13 13.07 -0.16
CA ARG A 198 7.00 13.42 -1.57
C ARG A 198 7.22 14.92 -1.76
N GLY A 199 8.29 15.28 -2.46
CA GLY A 199 8.69 16.67 -2.69
C GLY A 199 7.78 17.44 -3.65
N VAL A 200 8.02 18.75 -3.78
CA VAL A 200 7.21 19.68 -4.59
C VAL A 200 7.15 19.32 -6.08
N ASN A 201 8.08 18.53 -6.59
CA ASN A 201 8.12 18.07 -7.99
C ASN A 201 7.68 16.60 -8.16
N GLY A 202 7.21 15.95 -7.09
CA GLY A 202 6.77 14.56 -7.08
C GLY A 202 7.79 13.57 -6.51
N ALA A 203 9.05 13.97 -6.33
CA ALA A 203 10.10 13.19 -5.66
C ALA A 203 11.18 14.09 -5.06
N PHE A 204 12.00 13.53 -4.17
CA PHE A 204 13.29 14.09 -3.76
C PHE A 204 14.41 13.60 -4.70
N GLU A 205 15.50 14.34 -4.84
CA GLU A 205 16.59 14.03 -5.78
C GLU A 205 17.73 13.25 -5.10
N PHE A 206 18.24 12.23 -5.79
CA PHE A 206 19.55 11.63 -5.54
C PHE A 206 20.60 12.40 -6.33
N HIS A 207 21.51 13.08 -5.63
CA HIS A 207 22.62 13.76 -6.29
C HIS A 207 23.83 12.82 -6.42
N ALA A 208 24.14 12.40 -7.64
CA ALA A 208 25.25 11.47 -7.94
C ALA A 208 26.66 12.06 -7.66
N ASN A 209 26.79 13.38 -7.54
CA ASN A 209 28.07 14.09 -7.40
C ASN A 209 28.39 14.58 -5.98
N GLU A 210 27.66 14.10 -4.97
CA GLU A 210 27.99 14.45 -3.60
C GLU A 210 29.34 13.85 -3.22
N THR A 211 30.33 14.73 -3.02
CA THR A 211 31.53 14.33 -2.29
C THR A 211 31.09 13.80 -0.92
N ARG A 212 31.74 12.72 -0.42
CA ARG A 212 31.43 11.99 0.83
C ARG A 212 31.24 12.83 2.13
N ARG A 213 31.23 14.16 2.07
CA ARG A 213 31.17 15.08 3.21
C ARG A 213 29.81 15.76 3.41
N GLU A 214 28.94 15.79 2.42
CA GLU A 214 27.59 16.38 2.52
C GLU A 214 26.52 15.27 2.39
N CYS A 215 25.43 15.40 3.14
CA CYS A 215 24.37 14.39 3.25
C CYS A 215 23.24 14.79 2.28
N SER A 216 22.89 13.91 1.35
CA SER A 216 21.78 14.13 0.41
C SER A 216 20.42 14.34 1.09
N GLU A 217 19.43 14.78 0.31
CA GLU A 217 18.03 14.90 0.73
C GLU A 217 17.52 13.60 1.38
N ILE A 218 17.77 12.47 0.72
CA ILE A 218 17.37 11.14 1.21
C ILE A 218 18.13 10.77 2.48
N CYS A 219 19.43 11.08 2.55
CA CYS A 219 20.24 10.89 3.74
C CYS A 219 19.69 11.71 4.93
N HIS A 220 19.30 12.97 4.72
CA HIS A 220 18.70 13.82 5.74
C HIS A 220 17.36 13.29 6.26
N ILE A 221 16.49 12.80 5.36
CA ILE A 221 15.23 12.17 5.75
C ILE A 221 15.50 10.93 6.61
N LEU A 222 16.37 10.02 6.14
CA LEU A 222 16.68 8.77 6.84
C LEU A 222 17.30 9.01 8.23
N GLN A 223 18.28 9.91 8.34
CA GLN A 223 18.88 10.29 9.62
C GLN A 223 17.87 10.96 10.54
N GLY A 224 17.01 11.83 10.01
CA GLY A 224 15.94 12.47 10.76
C GLY A 224 14.99 11.46 11.40
N LEU A 225 14.53 10.48 10.60
CA LEU A 225 13.65 9.40 11.07
C LEU A 225 14.34 8.50 12.11
N GLU A 226 15.62 8.15 11.93
CA GLU A 226 16.40 7.42 12.93
C GLU A 226 16.44 8.20 14.25
N ASN A 227 16.72 9.51 14.20
CA ASN A 227 16.77 10.36 15.38
C ASN A 227 15.43 10.47 16.13
N VAL A 228 14.30 10.47 15.41
CA VAL A 228 12.96 10.48 16.03
C VAL A 228 12.75 9.28 16.94
N VAL A 229 13.26 8.10 16.57
CA VAL A 229 13.02 6.84 17.30
C VAL A 229 14.18 6.37 18.16
N ALA A 230 15.31 7.10 18.14
CA ALA A 230 16.51 6.83 18.92
C ALA A 230 16.35 7.22 20.42
N ASN A 231 15.23 6.85 21.04
CA ASN A 231 14.92 7.14 22.44
C ASN A 231 14.46 5.88 23.17
N LYS A 232 14.91 5.68 24.42
CA LYS A 232 14.64 4.46 25.21
C LYS A 232 13.16 4.19 25.38
N ARG A 233 12.32 5.22 25.39
CA ARG A 233 10.86 5.07 25.47
C ARG A 233 10.26 4.26 24.31
N PHE A 234 11.02 4.08 23.23
CA PHE A 234 10.63 3.34 22.03
C PHE A 234 11.22 1.92 21.96
N GLU A 235 11.82 1.39 23.03
CA GLU A 235 12.45 0.05 23.05
C GLU A 235 11.50 -1.08 22.58
N ASN A 236 10.21 -0.96 22.89
CA ASN A 236 9.16 -1.94 22.55
C ASN A 236 8.27 -1.48 21.37
N TRP A 237 8.86 -0.80 20.38
CA TRP A 237 8.15 -0.22 19.24
C TRP A 237 8.71 -0.68 17.89
N LEU A 238 7.83 -0.70 16.88
CA LEU A 238 8.13 -0.84 15.47
C LEU A 238 7.52 0.34 14.72
N PHE A 239 8.26 0.97 13.82
CA PHE A 239 7.82 2.13 13.05
C PHE A 239 7.90 1.82 11.56
N LEU A 240 6.80 2.01 10.83
CA LEU A 240 6.75 2.03 9.38
C LEU A 240 6.42 3.46 8.94
N PHE A 241 7.42 4.23 8.50
CA PHE A 241 7.31 5.68 8.33
C PHE A 241 6.68 6.17 7.02
N GLY A 242 5.80 5.35 6.43
CA GLY A 242 5.31 5.62 5.09
C GLY A 242 6.43 5.48 4.07
N THR A 243 6.32 6.17 2.94
CA THR A 243 7.35 6.09 1.89
C THR A 243 8.02 7.40 1.55
N ILE A 244 9.22 7.25 0.99
CA ILE A 244 10.00 8.28 0.34
C ILE A 244 9.95 8.00 -1.16
N ILE A 245 9.53 8.98 -1.95
CA ILE A 245 9.70 8.96 -3.41
C ILE A 245 10.99 9.70 -3.73
N ALA A 246 11.89 9.02 -4.44
CA ALA A 246 13.14 9.60 -4.91
C ALA A 246 13.30 9.45 -6.41
N SER A 247 14.09 10.33 -7.00
CA SER A 247 14.47 10.31 -8.41
C SER A 247 15.97 10.54 -8.56
N GLU A 248 16.57 9.98 -9.59
CA GLU A 248 17.98 10.14 -9.94
C GLU A 248 18.06 10.42 -11.44
N THR A 249 18.70 11.52 -11.82
CA THR A 249 18.96 11.81 -13.24
C THR A 249 20.06 10.88 -13.76
N LEU A 250 19.77 10.15 -14.82
CA LEU A 250 20.73 9.26 -15.45
C LEU A 250 21.62 10.03 -16.44
N PRO A 251 22.93 9.72 -16.51
CA PRO A 251 23.83 10.34 -17.48
C PRO A 251 23.59 9.73 -18.88
N THR A 252 22.58 10.22 -19.60
CA THR A 252 22.27 9.82 -20.99
C THR A 252 22.42 11.01 -21.96
N GLU A 253 22.56 10.73 -23.26
CA GLU A 253 22.65 11.76 -24.32
C GLU A 253 21.31 12.51 -24.54
N ASP A 254 20.20 11.96 -24.06
CA ASP A 254 18.86 12.55 -24.10
C ASP A 254 18.54 13.30 -22.81
N THR A 255 17.87 14.43 -22.91
CA THR A 255 17.86 15.45 -21.86
C THR A 255 17.14 15.11 -20.54
N PHE A 256 16.45 13.96 -20.38
CA PHE A 256 15.65 13.68 -19.19
C PHE A 256 15.37 12.19 -18.92
N ASP A 257 16.39 11.33 -18.87
CA ASP A 257 16.18 9.96 -18.36
C ASP A 257 16.30 9.95 -16.83
N TYR A 258 15.25 9.49 -16.15
CA TYR A 258 15.15 9.46 -14.70
C TYR A 258 14.99 8.03 -14.22
N GLN A 259 15.74 7.70 -13.17
CA GLN A 259 15.47 6.54 -12.36
C GLN A 259 14.63 6.93 -11.15
N PHE A 260 13.52 6.22 -10.93
CA PHE A 260 12.63 6.45 -9.79
C PHE A 260 12.77 5.37 -8.73
N TYR A 261 12.48 5.75 -7.49
CA TYR A 261 12.47 4.90 -6.31
C TYR A 261 11.28 5.26 -5.44
N ASN A 262 10.64 4.25 -4.84
CA ASN A 262 9.66 4.41 -3.79
C ASN A 262 9.92 3.33 -2.75
N PHE A 263 10.15 3.72 -1.51
CA PHE A 263 10.52 2.78 -0.46
C PHE A 263 10.11 3.29 0.92
N ALA A 264 9.85 2.35 1.83
CA ALA A 264 9.49 2.65 3.20
C ALA A 264 10.64 2.37 4.17
N PRO A 265 11.08 3.36 4.95
CA PRO A 265 11.91 3.13 6.13
C PRO A 265 11.09 2.43 7.22
N LEU A 266 11.63 1.31 7.72
CA LEU A 266 11.05 0.56 8.84
C LEU A 266 12.08 0.42 9.95
N TYR A 267 11.73 0.84 11.17
CA TYR A 267 12.66 0.88 12.29
C TYR A 267 12.11 0.13 13.50
N LYS A 268 12.92 -0.74 14.11
CA LYS A 268 12.71 -1.15 15.50
C LYS A 268 13.18 0.00 16.39
N GLY A 269 12.32 0.45 17.29
CA GLY A 269 12.61 1.57 18.16
C GLY A 269 13.78 1.31 19.12
N TYR A 270 14.50 2.39 19.42
CA TYR A 270 15.72 2.46 20.22
C TYR A 270 16.94 1.63 19.73
N ASP A 271 17.95 2.34 19.23
CA ASP A 271 19.36 2.01 19.49
C ASP A 271 20.26 3.25 19.43
N PRO A 272 20.74 3.78 20.57
CA PRO A 272 21.75 4.82 20.59
C PRO A 272 23.05 4.21 21.11
N ALA A 273 23.90 3.63 20.26
CA ALA A 273 25.26 3.19 20.61
C ALA A 273 25.39 2.65 22.04
N LYS A 274 24.53 1.70 22.43
CA LYS A 274 24.45 1.17 23.80
C LYS A 274 25.62 0.21 24.07
N TYR A 275 26.86 0.69 23.88
CA TYR A 275 28.14 0.39 24.57
C TYR A 275 29.27 1.18 23.85
N PRO A 276 29.80 2.29 24.40
CA PRO A 276 31.01 2.95 23.84
C PRO A 276 32.27 2.07 23.88
N ASN A 277 32.21 0.89 24.53
CA ASN A 277 33.28 -0.10 24.59
C ASN A 277 32.95 -1.43 23.87
N SER A 278 31.83 -1.51 23.13
CA SER A 278 31.57 -2.66 22.24
C SER A 278 32.25 -2.38 20.91
N SER A 279 33.20 -3.22 20.51
CA SER A 279 33.85 -3.17 19.20
C SER A 279 32.92 -3.55 18.03
N SER A 280 31.59 -3.50 18.21
CA SER A 280 30.60 -3.79 17.18
C SER A 280 29.57 -2.67 17.10
N SER A 281 29.78 -1.77 16.14
CA SER A 281 28.92 -0.69 15.66
C SER A 281 27.66 -1.20 14.93
N SER A 282 27.00 -2.22 15.48
CA SER A 282 26.04 -3.03 14.74
C SER A 282 24.61 -2.48 14.89
N ARG A 283 24.25 -1.50 14.05
CA ARG A 283 22.84 -1.12 13.74
C ARG A 283 22.02 -2.28 13.12
N ASN A 284 22.61 -3.46 13.00
CA ASN A 284 22.11 -4.59 12.25
C ASN A 284 20.73 -5.02 12.76
N GLY A 285 19.74 -5.04 11.87
CA GLY A 285 18.45 -5.68 12.11
C GLY A 285 17.44 -4.80 12.85
N LYS A 286 17.75 -3.50 12.94
CA LYS A 286 16.87 -2.47 13.49
C LYS A 286 16.43 -1.47 12.44
N ASN A 287 17.26 -1.23 11.44
CA ASN A 287 16.98 -0.30 10.34
C ASN A 287 16.72 -1.11 9.08
N PHE A 288 15.48 -1.05 8.58
CA PHE A 288 15.08 -1.73 7.38
C PHE A 288 14.63 -0.76 6.30
N ILE A 289 14.85 -1.15 5.05
CA ILE A 289 14.29 -0.49 3.88
C ILE A 289 13.38 -1.49 3.18
N VAL A 290 12.14 -1.08 2.92
CA VAL A 290 11.15 -1.87 2.17
C VAL A 290 10.95 -1.22 0.81
N PRO A 291 11.60 -1.71 -0.26
CA PRO A 291 11.36 -1.22 -1.60
C PRO A 291 9.94 -1.53 -2.04
N LYS A 292 9.21 -0.54 -2.55
CA LYS A 292 8.01 -0.76 -3.35
C LYS A 292 8.41 -1.32 -4.70
N ARG A 293 7.64 -2.26 -5.24
CA ARG A 293 7.99 -2.94 -6.49
C ARG A 293 7.18 -2.48 -7.69
N TYR A 294 5.92 -2.12 -7.49
CA TYR A 294 5.03 -1.70 -8.58
C TYR A 294 4.75 -0.20 -8.49
N VAL A 295 4.69 0.47 -9.64
CA VAL A 295 4.34 1.90 -9.72
C VAL A 295 2.81 1.99 -9.68
N SER A 296 2.22 2.69 -8.71
CA SER A 296 0.77 2.91 -8.69
C SER A 296 0.40 4.09 -9.61
N ASN A 297 -0.85 4.12 -10.06
CA ASN A 297 -1.44 5.18 -10.88
C ASN A 297 -1.40 6.59 -10.25
N ILE A 298 -1.10 6.66 -8.95
CA ILE A 298 -1.11 7.86 -8.12
C ILE A 298 0.28 8.20 -7.54
N ASP A 299 1.32 7.39 -7.84
CA ASP A 299 2.70 7.70 -7.41
C ASP A 299 3.12 9.03 -8.04
N PHE A 300 2.89 9.13 -9.37
CA PHE A 300 3.25 10.26 -10.20
C PHE A 300 2.03 10.86 -10.88
N LEU A 301 1.97 12.19 -10.93
CA LEU A 301 1.02 12.91 -11.76
C LEU A 301 1.55 12.94 -13.19
N THR A 302 0.65 12.82 -14.16
CA THR A 302 0.93 13.15 -15.56
C THR A 302 1.12 14.67 -15.67
N PRO A 303 2.32 15.18 -16.00
CA PRO A 303 2.60 16.60 -15.99
C PRO A 303 1.71 17.42 -16.92
N ALA A 304 1.42 18.66 -16.52
CA ALA A 304 0.63 19.60 -17.33
C ALA A 304 1.19 19.78 -18.75
N ARG A 305 2.52 19.82 -18.90
CA ARG A 305 3.17 19.95 -20.21
C ARG A 305 2.87 18.77 -21.16
N ASP A 306 2.53 17.60 -20.62
CA ASP A 306 2.22 16.39 -21.40
C ASP A 306 0.71 16.22 -21.65
N MET A 307 -0.12 17.12 -21.12
CA MET A 307 -1.57 17.10 -21.30
C MET A 307 -2.01 17.68 -22.64
N LYS A 308 -3.01 17.03 -23.27
CA LYS A 308 -3.63 17.53 -24.52
C LYS A 308 -4.46 18.80 -24.33
N ASN A 309 -4.99 19.05 -23.14
CA ASN A 309 -5.83 20.21 -22.83
C ASN A 309 -5.25 21.03 -21.68
N GLN A 310 -4.39 21.99 -22.01
CA GLN A 310 -3.72 22.84 -21.02
C GLN A 310 -4.59 24.00 -20.49
N THR A 311 -5.79 24.20 -21.04
CA THR A 311 -6.68 25.33 -20.71
C THR A 311 -6.99 25.40 -19.21
N MET A 312 -7.18 24.24 -18.55
CA MET A 312 -7.47 24.17 -17.11
C MET A 312 -6.30 24.62 -16.23
N VAL A 313 -5.06 24.46 -16.72
CA VAL A 313 -3.85 24.85 -15.98
C VAL A 313 -3.64 26.35 -16.08
N MET A 314 -3.95 26.95 -17.24
CA MET A 314 -3.77 28.39 -17.47
C MET A 314 -4.62 29.25 -16.51
N GLU A 315 -5.78 28.75 -16.07
CA GLU A 315 -6.63 29.43 -15.07
C GLU A 315 -6.03 29.45 -13.66
N LEU A 316 -5.03 28.61 -13.38
CA LEU A 316 -4.38 28.45 -12.08
C LEU A 316 -3.02 29.15 -11.98
N LEU A 317 -2.45 29.55 -13.12
CA LEU A 317 -1.22 30.33 -13.19
C LEU A 317 -1.49 31.81 -12.90
N ASP A 318 -0.58 32.46 -12.17
CA ASP A 318 -0.68 33.90 -11.91
C ASP A 318 -0.42 34.73 -13.18
N SER A 319 -0.91 35.97 -13.22
CA SER A 319 -0.88 36.82 -14.43
C SER A 319 0.53 37.11 -14.97
N GLU A 320 1.56 37.04 -14.12
CA GLU A 320 2.97 37.18 -14.53
C GLU A 320 3.51 35.89 -15.19
N ASP A 321 3.10 34.72 -14.69
CA ASP A 321 3.46 33.40 -15.24
C ASP A 321 2.74 33.12 -16.57
N GLN A 322 1.50 33.60 -16.72
CA GLN A 322 0.75 33.55 -17.97
C GLN A 322 1.47 34.29 -19.13
N GLN A 323 2.27 35.33 -18.82
CA GLN A 323 3.03 36.09 -19.81
C GLN A 323 4.35 35.42 -20.22
N HIS A 324 4.88 34.48 -19.43
CA HIS A 324 6.17 33.81 -19.68
C HIS A 324 6.04 32.48 -20.47
N GLN A 325 4.87 32.20 -21.05
CA GLN A 325 4.49 31.02 -21.85
C GLN A 325 5.44 29.79 -21.85
N GLN A 326 5.04 28.82 -21.03
CA GLN A 326 4.45 27.54 -21.47
C GLN A 326 5.36 26.31 -21.65
N HIS A 327 6.69 26.42 -21.59
CA HIS A 327 7.56 25.22 -21.62
C HIS A 327 8.69 25.15 -20.58
N GLN A 328 9.02 26.23 -19.86
CA GLN A 328 10.20 26.26 -18.98
C GLN A 328 9.91 26.23 -17.48
N LEU A 329 8.65 26.29 -17.05
CA LEU A 329 8.31 26.39 -15.62
C LEU A 329 7.83 25.09 -14.99
N ASP A 330 7.17 24.19 -15.73
CA ASP A 330 6.67 22.92 -15.16
C ASP A 330 7.83 22.00 -14.76
N LYS A 331 8.06 21.90 -13.45
CA LYS A 331 9.12 21.08 -12.83
C LYS A 331 8.63 19.70 -12.42
N THR A 332 7.37 19.37 -12.66
CA THR A 332 6.80 18.04 -12.32
C THR A 332 7.62 16.96 -13.01
N LEU A 333 8.06 15.95 -12.28
CA LEU A 333 8.76 14.82 -12.89
C LEU A 333 7.84 14.05 -13.84
N MET A 334 8.41 13.44 -14.88
CA MET A 334 7.65 12.63 -15.83
C MET A 334 7.02 11.43 -15.11
N ASN A 335 5.78 11.10 -15.45
CA ASN A 335 5.14 9.89 -14.97
C ASN A 335 5.78 8.64 -15.65
N PRO A 336 6.34 7.68 -14.89
CA PRO A 336 6.96 6.47 -15.45
C PRO A 336 6.04 5.64 -16.36
N HIS A 337 4.73 5.65 -16.12
CA HIS A 337 3.77 4.94 -16.97
C HIS A 337 3.68 5.53 -18.38
N ALA A 338 3.99 6.82 -18.59
CA ALA A 338 4.07 7.40 -19.92
C ALA A 338 5.14 6.73 -20.80
N SER A 339 6.17 6.16 -20.17
CA SER A 339 7.23 5.36 -20.80
C SER A 339 7.01 3.85 -20.67
N GLY A 340 5.83 3.42 -20.21
CA GLY A 340 5.48 2.00 -20.04
C GLY A 340 6.13 1.31 -18.82
N ILE A 341 6.74 2.08 -17.91
CA ILE A 341 7.45 1.54 -16.73
C ILE A 341 6.46 1.25 -15.61
N LYS A 342 6.06 -0.01 -15.45
CA LYS A 342 5.07 -0.44 -14.43
C LYS A 342 5.68 -0.91 -13.10
N ARG A 343 7.01 -0.97 -13.02
CA ARG A 343 7.75 -1.50 -11.87
C ARG A 343 8.98 -0.64 -11.60
N TYR A 344 9.26 -0.41 -10.34
CA TYR A 344 10.54 0.14 -9.92
C TYR A 344 11.65 -0.87 -10.24
N GLY A 345 12.82 -0.37 -10.66
CA GLY A 345 13.93 -1.20 -11.13
C GLY A 345 14.48 -2.12 -10.04
N ALA A 346 14.23 -3.43 -10.16
CA ALA A 346 14.70 -4.41 -9.17
C ALA A 346 16.24 -4.53 -9.16
N ASP A 347 16.87 -4.46 -10.33
CA ASP A 347 18.34 -4.55 -10.48
C ASP A 347 19.07 -3.35 -9.87
N ILE A 348 18.35 -2.27 -9.59
CA ILE A 348 18.91 -1.01 -9.10
C ILE A 348 19.03 -1.05 -7.59
N TRP A 349 18.03 -1.61 -6.91
CA TRP A 349 18.14 -1.93 -5.48
C TRP A 349 19.32 -2.88 -5.19
N VAL A 350 19.67 -3.76 -6.13
CA VAL A 350 20.87 -4.60 -6.01
C VAL A 350 22.15 -3.77 -5.99
N LYS A 351 22.24 -2.68 -6.76
CA LYS A 351 23.41 -1.77 -6.76
C LYS A 351 23.58 -1.06 -5.43
N TYR A 352 22.48 -0.59 -4.84
CA TYR A 352 22.50 0.14 -3.57
C TYR A 352 22.51 -0.79 -2.34
N LYS A 353 22.28 -2.09 -2.52
CA LYS A 353 22.21 -3.05 -1.41
C LYS A 353 23.47 -3.03 -0.55
N ASP A 354 24.65 -3.06 -1.17
CA ASP A 354 25.92 -3.08 -0.46
C ASP A 354 26.18 -1.77 0.27
N GLU A 355 25.81 -0.64 -0.34
CA GLU A 355 25.90 0.69 0.28
C GLU A 355 24.95 0.82 1.47
N LEU A 356 23.67 0.49 1.30
CA LEU A 356 22.68 0.47 2.37
C LEU A 356 23.14 -0.42 3.53
N THR A 357 23.67 -1.61 3.22
CA THR A 357 24.23 -2.52 4.22
C THR A 357 25.41 -1.88 4.95
N SER A 358 26.31 -1.19 4.24
CA SER A 358 27.43 -0.46 4.85
C SER A 358 27.00 0.69 5.77
N LEU A 359 25.83 1.27 5.51
CA LEU A 359 25.19 2.30 6.33
C LEU A 359 24.40 1.72 7.52
N GLY A 360 24.28 0.40 7.60
CA GLY A 360 23.57 -0.32 8.66
C GLY A 360 22.10 -0.62 8.36
N TYR A 361 21.65 -0.44 7.12
CA TYR A 361 20.29 -0.80 6.67
C TYR A 361 20.22 -2.23 6.16
N THR A 362 19.09 -2.89 6.43
CA THR A 362 18.76 -4.22 5.91
C THR A 362 17.58 -4.14 4.96
N MET A 363 17.75 -4.56 3.72
CA MET A 363 16.67 -4.52 2.73
C MET A 363 15.70 -5.70 2.89
N ILE A 364 14.39 -5.40 2.92
CA ILE A 364 13.31 -6.39 2.90
C ILE A 364 12.87 -6.63 1.45
N GLU A 365 13.58 -7.52 0.76
CA GLU A 365 13.44 -7.75 -0.69
C GLU A 365 12.14 -8.45 -1.08
N TYR A 366 11.62 -9.28 -0.19
CA TYR A 366 10.51 -10.18 -0.49
C TYR A 366 9.20 -9.77 0.18
N GLY A 367 9.18 -8.64 0.89
CA GLY A 367 8.01 -8.24 1.69
C GLY A 367 7.80 -9.11 2.92
N TRP A 368 8.87 -9.77 3.40
CA TRP A 368 8.86 -10.66 4.57
C TRP A 368 10.07 -10.41 5.44
N PHE A 369 9.88 -10.42 6.76
CA PHE A 369 10.96 -10.36 7.74
C PHE A 369 10.55 -11.06 9.04
N TYR A 370 11.53 -11.34 9.89
CA TYR A 370 11.31 -11.99 11.19
C TYR A 370 11.95 -11.14 12.29
N MET A 371 11.19 -10.76 13.31
CA MET A 371 11.69 -9.88 14.38
C MET A 371 11.13 -10.35 15.72
N ASP A 372 11.99 -10.47 16.73
CA ASP A 372 11.60 -10.84 18.10
C ASP A 372 10.70 -12.07 18.17
N SER A 373 11.02 -13.06 17.34
CA SER A 373 10.25 -14.31 17.18
C SER A 373 8.84 -14.16 16.61
N ILE A 374 8.55 -13.04 15.94
CA ILE A 374 7.30 -12.77 15.24
C ILE A 374 7.55 -12.73 13.73
N SER A 375 6.71 -13.43 12.96
CA SER A 375 6.74 -13.39 11.49
C SER A 375 5.92 -12.23 10.94
N PHE A 376 6.55 -11.43 10.09
CA PHE A 376 5.93 -10.28 9.46
C PHE A 376 5.92 -10.39 7.94
N SER A 377 4.84 -9.90 7.33
CA SER A 377 4.84 -9.42 5.95
C SER A 377 4.69 -7.90 5.92
N VAL A 378 5.24 -7.25 4.88
CA VAL A 378 5.12 -5.82 4.66
C VAL A 378 5.00 -5.51 3.17
N GLU A 379 4.00 -4.72 2.83
CA GLU A 379 3.67 -4.34 1.45
C GLU A 379 3.35 -2.84 1.37
N ILE A 380 3.61 -2.23 0.21
CA ILE A 380 3.38 -0.81 -0.04
C ILE A 380 2.38 -0.65 -1.19
N CYS A 381 1.19 -0.14 -0.88
CA CYS A 381 0.11 0.15 -1.83
C CYS A 381 -0.09 -0.97 -2.87
N LEU A 382 0.19 -0.72 -4.15
CA LEU A 382 -0.05 -1.65 -5.25
C LEU A 382 0.66 -3.01 -5.07
N ASP A 383 1.76 -3.07 -4.32
CA ASP A 383 2.39 -4.35 -3.95
C ASP A 383 1.41 -5.31 -3.25
N HIS A 384 0.47 -4.75 -2.46
CA HIS A 384 -0.60 -5.49 -1.82
C HIS A 384 -1.63 -5.98 -2.84
N LEU A 385 -2.14 -5.12 -3.72
CA LEU A 385 -3.15 -5.54 -4.74
C LEU A 385 -2.62 -6.60 -5.69
N VAL A 386 -1.32 -6.61 -5.96
CA VAL A 386 -0.68 -7.63 -6.81
C VAL A 386 -0.17 -8.84 -6.00
N HIS A 387 -0.60 -8.95 -4.74
CA HIS A 387 -0.41 -10.10 -3.86
C HIS A 387 1.07 -10.46 -3.62
N ARG A 388 1.98 -9.48 -3.52
CA ARG A 388 3.44 -9.72 -3.50
C ARG A 388 3.88 -10.67 -2.39
N ALA A 389 3.43 -10.45 -1.16
CA ALA A 389 3.82 -11.27 -0.02
C ALA A 389 3.29 -12.70 -0.16
N LEU A 390 2.03 -12.87 -0.56
CA LEU A 390 1.41 -14.17 -0.81
C LEU A 390 2.11 -14.94 -1.93
N MET A 391 2.35 -14.30 -3.07
CA MET A 391 3.02 -14.93 -4.20
C MET A 391 4.46 -15.33 -3.86
N THR A 392 5.15 -14.53 -3.06
CA THR A 392 6.49 -14.89 -2.55
C THR A 392 6.41 -16.15 -1.69
N TYR A 393 5.48 -16.20 -0.74
CA TYR A 393 5.28 -17.38 0.11
C TYR A 393 4.96 -18.63 -0.70
N MET A 394 4.02 -18.53 -1.65
CA MET A 394 3.66 -19.66 -2.52
C MET A 394 4.84 -20.14 -3.37
N ALA A 395 5.59 -19.20 -3.96
CA ALA A 395 6.80 -19.51 -4.72
C ALA A 395 7.85 -20.21 -3.85
N ASP A 396 8.05 -19.76 -2.61
CA ASP A 396 8.99 -20.38 -1.68
C ASP A 396 8.61 -21.83 -1.37
N VAL A 397 7.33 -22.09 -1.09
CA VAL A 397 6.82 -23.44 -0.80
C VAL A 397 7.07 -24.39 -1.97
N VAL A 398 6.77 -23.97 -3.21
CA VAL A 398 6.90 -24.85 -4.39
C VAL A 398 8.34 -24.98 -4.89
N THR A 399 9.25 -24.06 -4.53
CA THR A 399 10.67 -24.10 -4.92
C THR A 399 11.56 -24.78 -3.87
N GLY A 400 10.98 -25.32 -2.80
CA GLY A 400 11.69 -26.08 -1.77
C GLY A 400 12.25 -25.22 -0.63
N SER A 401 11.56 -24.12 -0.27
CA SER A 401 11.88 -23.24 0.86
C SER A 401 13.28 -22.64 0.82
N LYS A 402 13.67 -22.12 -0.35
CA LYS A 402 15.00 -21.55 -0.59
C LYS A 402 15.09 -20.05 -0.32
N THR A 403 13.96 -19.35 -0.30
CA THR A 403 13.90 -17.90 -0.09
C THR A 403 14.42 -17.57 1.30
N LYS A 404 15.26 -16.54 1.37
CA LYS A 404 15.84 -16.06 2.61
C LYS A 404 15.31 -14.67 2.94
N ILE A 405 14.92 -14.48 4.19
CA ILE A 405 14.38 -13.22 4.71
C ILE A 405 15.25 -12.75 5.88
N PRO A 406 15.36 -11.43 6.09
CA PRO A 406 16.11 -10.91 7.22
C PRO A 406 15.40 -11.25 8.54
N SER A 407 16.18 -11.66 9.52
CA SER A 407 15.78 -11.97 10.88
C SER A 407 16.62 -11.16 11.86
N SER A 408 15.98 -10.54 12.84
CA SER A 408 16.65 -9.83 13.95
C SER A 408 16.40 -10.47 15.31
N ALA A 409 15.94 -11.73 15.36
CA ALA A 409 15.57 -12.42 16.61
C ALA A 409 16.73 -12.59 17.63
N ASN A 410 17.98 -12.48 17.19
CA ASN A 410 19.18 -12.69 18.02
C ASN A 410 20.03 -11.42 18.17
N ASP A 411 19.46 -10.22 18.00
CA ASP A 411 20.19 -8.93 18.02
C ASP A 411 21.29 -8.82 16.92
N VAL A 412 21.26 -9.72 15.94
CA VAL A 412 22.11 -9.77 14.74
C VAL A 412 21.20 -10.07 13.55
N VAL A 413 21.54 -9.50 12.38
CA VAL A 413 20.84 -9.84 11.12
C VAL A 413 21.29 -11.22 10.66
N GLU A 414 20.35 -12.15 10.69
CA GLU A 414 20.48 -13.48 10.10
C GLU A 414 19.53 -13.60 8.91
N TRP A 415 19.84 -14.51 7.99
CA TRP A 415 19.01 -14.78 6.83
C TRP A 415 18.32 -16.14 6.99
N VAL A 416 17.04 -16.13 7.36
CA VAL A 416 16.26 -17.33 7.68
C VAL A 416 15.29 -17.68 6.57
N GLY A 417 14.76 -18.91 6.56
CA GLY A 417 13.67 -19.27 5.63
C GLY A 417 12.35 -18.60 6.01
N ILE A 418 11.43 -18.44 5.06
CA ILE A 418 10.09 -17.94 5.37
C ILE A 418 9.37 -18.94 6.30
N PRO A 419 8.80 -18.48 7.44
CA PRO A 419 8.07 -19.37 8.34
C PRO A 419 6.88 -20.06 7.65
N ARG A 420 6.80 -21.39 7.77
CA ARG A 420 5.71 -22.20 7.17
C ARG A 420 4.31 -21.87 7.70
N GLN A 421 4.24 -21.21 8.85
CA GLN A 421 2.96 -20.81 9.43
C GLN A 421 2.43 -19.49 8.86
N GLN A 422 3.11 -18.88 7.87
CA GLN A 422 2.78 -17.55 7.32
C GLN A 422 2.99 -16.41 8.34
N ALA A 423 2.55 -15.19 8.03
CA ALA A 423 2.79 -14.02 8.87
C ALA A 423 1.84 -13.98 10.07
N GLN A 424 2.36 -13.67 11.26
CA GLN A 424 1.56 -13.30 12.41
C GLN A 424 0.96 -11.90 12.23
N ILE A 425 1.74 -11.00 11.63
CA ILE A 425 1.37 -9.61 11.41
C ILE A 425 1.71 -9.22 9.96
N SER A 426 0.77 -8.65 9.23
CA SER A 426 1.02 -8.00 7.94
C SER A 426 0.88 -6.49 8.08
N LEU A 427 1.82 -5.75 7.51
CA LEU A 427 1.82 -4.28 7.52
C LEU A 427 1.59 -3.78 6.09
N VAL A 428 0.64 -2.87 5.92
CA VAL A 428 0.38 -2.22 4.64
C VAL A 428 0.37 -0.71 4.84
N SER A 429 1.30 -0.02 4.19
CA SER A 429 1.27 1.44 4.06
C SER A 429 0.77 1.78 2.65
N SER A 430 -0.23 2.64 2.56
CA SER A 430 -0.94 2.91 1.30
C SER A 430 -1.38 4.37 1.18
N ALA A 431 -1.92 4.70 0.01
CA ALA A 431 -2.63 5.92 -0.31
C ALA A 431 -3.86 5.57 -1.18
N GLY A 432 -5.05 5.56 -0.60
CA GLY A 432 -6.35 5.37 -1.26
C GLY A 432 -6.76 3.92 -1.52
N MET A 433 -6.20 2.96 -0.81
CA MET A 433 -6.51 1.54 -1.05
C MET A 433 -6.72 0.80 0.26
N GLY A 434 -7.80 0.01 0.31
CA GLY A 434 -8.15 -0.86 1.43
C GLY A 434 -7.47 -2.24 1.40
N VAL A 435 -7.80 -3.07 2.38
CA VAL A 435 -7.29 -4.45 2.46
C VAL A 435 -7.99 -5.33 1.43
N VAL A 436 -7.20 -6.04 0.62
CA VAL A 436 -7.69 -7.07 -0.30
C VAL A 436 -7.42 -8.46 0.27
N VAL A 437 -8.50 -9.18 0.56
CA VAL A 437 -8.47 -10.51 1.18
C VAL A 437 -7.62 -11.50 0.37
N ALA A 438 -7.70 -11.45 -0.96
CA ALA A 438 -6.94 -12.32 -1.86
C ALA A 438 -5.42 -12.14 -1.77
N SER A 439 -4.93 -11.05 -1.16
CA SER A 439 -3.51 -10.74 -0.99
C SER A 439 -2.91 -11.27 0.30
N LEU A 440 -3.72 -11.79 1.23
CA LEU A 440 -3.29 -11.99 2.61
C LEU A 440 -2.51 -13.30 2.84
N ALA A 441 -1.25 -13.16 3.27
CA ALA A 441 -0.38 -14.24 3.71
C ALA A 441 -0.19 -14.28 5.24
N LEU A 442 -1.30 -14.39 5.97
CA LEU A 442 -1.41 -14.46 7.44
C LEU A 442 -1.63 -15.88 7.95
N ARG A 443 -1.10 -16.19 9.12
CA ARG A 443 -1.46 -17.41 9.85
C ARG A 443 -2.93 -17.39 10.29
N ASN A 444 -3.42 -18.54 10.78
CA ASN A 444 -4.66 -18.58 11.55
C ASN A 444 -4.52 -17.75 12.84
N GLY A 445 -5.42 -16.79 13.04
CA GLY A 445 -5.38 -15.81 14.12
C GLY A 445 -4.41 -14.65 13.89
N GLY A 446 -3.84 -14.51 12.69
CA GLY A 446 -2.95 -13.40 12.33
C GLY A 446 -3.72 -12.12 11.99
N TYR A 447 -3.02 -10.99 12.02
CA TYR A 447 -3.59 -9.65 11.85
C TYR A 447 -2.93 -8.92 10.68
N ILE A 448 -3.72 -8.13 9.94
CA ILE A 448 -3.22 -7.11 9.03
C ILE A 448 -3.53 -5.72 9.59
N PHE A 449 -2.54 -4.84 9.53
CA PHE A 449 -2.64 -3.44 9.85
C PHE A 449 -2.41 -2.63 8.57
N LEU A 450 -3.41 -1.84 8.19
CA LEU A 450 -3.35 -0.95 7.05
C LEU A 450 -3.40 0.50 7.52
N GLN A 451 -2.54 1.33 6.92
CA GLN A 451 -2.65 2.77 7.01
C GLN A 451 -2.76 3.40 5.63
N ASP A 452 -3.91 4.03 5.42
CA ASP A 452 -4.25 4.84 4.26
C ASP A 452 -4.10 6.34 4.59
N GLY A 453 -3.45 7.06 3.68
CA GLY A 453 -3.31 8.51 3.72
C GLY A 453 -4.44 9.29 3.05
N MET A 454 -5.27 8.71 2.19
CA MET A 454 -6.23 9.49 1.38
C MET A 454 -7.62 9.62 2.03
N GLU A 455 -8.15 8.57 2.65
CA GLU A 455 -9.54 8.51 3.13
C GLU A 455 -9.67 8.54 4.67
N GLY A 456 -8.89 9.40 5.33
CA GLY A 456 -8.79 9.48 6.80
C GLY A 456 -10.07 9.89 7.56
N ASP A 457 -11.10 10.39 6.87
CA ASP A 457 -12.38 10.78 7.50
C ASP A 457 -13.49 9.72 7.36
N LEU A 458 -13.19 8.57 6.75
CA LEU A 458 -14.17 7.50 6.58
C LEU A 458 -14.24 6.60 7.82
N THR A 459 -15.46 6.40 8.31
CA THR A 459 -15.73 5.42 9.38
C THR A 459 -15.34 4.02 8.91
N PRO A 460 -14.47 3.30 9.64
CA PRO A 460 -14.12 1.94 9.30
C PRO A 460 -15.35 1.04 9.22
N HIS A 461 -15.49 0.32 8.10
CA HIS A 461 -16.57 -0.64 7.90
C HIS A 461 -16.16 -1.73 6.92
N SER A 462 -16.89 -2.85 6.97
CA SER A 462 -16.79 -3.92 5.98
C SER A 462 -18.10 -4.06 5.23
N THR A 463 -18.03 -4.30 3.92
CA THR A 463 -19.19 -4.67 3.12
C THR A 463 -18.94 -5.97 2.38
N PHE A 464 -20.01 -6.62 1.97
CA PHE A 464 -19.96 -7.70 0.99
C PHE A 464 -20.10 -7.06 -0.40
N GLY A 465 -19.21 -7.40 -1.33
CA GLY A 465 -19.25 -6.86 -2.68
C GLY A 465 -20.63 -6.96 -3.34
N GLU A 466 -21.03 -5.90 -4.04
CA GLU A 466 -22.32 -5.82 -4.77
C GLU A 466 -22.21 -6.35 -6.21
N ASP A 467 -21.02 -6.74 -6.67
CA ASP A 467 -20.79 -7.19 -8.05
C ASP A 467 -21.31 -8.62 -8.28
N ASP A 468 -22.32 -8.75 -9.14
CA ASP A 468 -22.85 -10.04 -9.62
C ASP A 468 -21.78 -10.91 -10.32
N CYS A 469 -20.66 -10.32 -10.77
CA CYS A 469 -19.54 -10.99 -11.43
C CYS A 469 -18.34 -11.28 -10.52
N GLN A 470 -18.25 -10.62 -9.36
CA GLN A 470 -17.36 -10.97 -8.25
C GLN A 470 -18.16 -11.16 -6.96
N PRO A 471 -19.15 -12.08 -6.95
CA PRO A 471 -19.88 -12.32 -5.72
C PRO A 471 -18.88 -12.85 -4.70
N ASN A 472 -18.91 -12.28 -3.49
CA ASN A 472 -18.26 -12.80 -2.27
C ASN A 472 -16.84 -12.30 -1.94
N GLU A 473 -16.40 -11.12 -2.38
CA GLU A 473 -15.22 -10.50 -1.78
C GLU A 473 -15.62 -9.53 -0.66
N LEU A 474 -15.02 -9.73 0.52
CA LEU A 474 -15.20 -8.86 1.68
C LEU A 474 -14.28 -7.65 1.49
N GLU A 475 -14.87 -6.46 1.45
CA GLU A 475 -14.15 -5.21 1.27
C GLU A 475 -14.06 -4.47 2.60
N PHE A 476 -12.89 -3.89 2.87
CA PHE A 476 -12.64 -3.09 4.06
C PHE A 476 -12.36 -1.64 3.68
N TYR A 477 -13.14 -0.74 4.26
CA TYR A 477 -13.06 0.70 4.01
C TYR A 477 -12.65 1.44 5.28
N GLY A 478 -12.01 2.59 5.12
CA GLY A 478 -11.53 3.45 6.21
C GLY A 478 -10.04 3.76 6.12
N GLY A 479 -9.64 4.92 6.64
CA GLY A 479 -8.26 5.41 6.59
C GLY A 479 -7.24 4.57 7.39
N SER A 480 -7.65 3.91 8.46
CA SER A 480 -6.83 2.88 9.13
C SER A 480 -7.66 1.63 9.31
N GLN A 481 -7.02 0.46 9.23
CA GLN A 481 -7.70 -0.82 9.36
C GLN A 481 -6.87 -1.80 10.18
N CYS A 482 -7.55 -2.55 11.05
CA CYS A 482 -7.01 -3.69 11.78
C CYS A 482 -7.93 -4.89 11.52
N VAL A 483 -7.47 -5.89 10.78
CA VAL A 483 -8.30 -7.04 10.40
C VAL A 483 -7.62 -8.34 10.85
N LYS A 484 -8.37 -9.20 11.53
CA LYS A 484 -7.96 -10.53 11.93
C LYS A 484 -8.41 -11.56 10.90
N ARG A 485 -7.58 -12.57 10.62
CA ARG A 485 -7.99 -13.78 9.89
C ARG A 485 -8.18 -14.98 10.81
N THR A 486 -9.27 -15.71 10.64
CA THR A 486 -9.51 -17.01 11.29
C THR A 486 -9.74 -18.09 10.23
N ALA A 487 -9.04 -19.22 10.35
CA ALA A 487 -9.24 -20.38 9.51
C ALA A 487 -10.38 -21.25 10.06
N LEU A 488 -11.36 -21.56 9.21
CA LEU A 488 -12.42 -22.51 9.52
C LEU A 488 -12.15 -23.80 8.75
N VAL A 489 -11.89 -24.88 9.49
CA VAL A 489 -11.67 -26.21 8.92
C VAL A 489 -12.87 -27.08 9.27
N SER A 490 -13.58 -27.53 8.25
CA SER A 490 -14.65 -28.52 8.37
C SER A 490 -14.20 -29.85 7.77
N ALA A 491 -15.06 -30.88 7.86
CA ALA A 491 -14.78 -32.17 7.26
C ALA A 491 -14.66 -32.12 5.72
N THR A 492 -15.24 -31.10 5.08
CA THR A 492 -15.36 -31.02 3.61
C THR A 492 -14.81 -29.73 3.02
N ASP A 493 -14.40 -28.77 3.85
CA ASP A 493 -14.06 -27.43 3.39
C ASP A 493 -13.06 -26.73 4.32
N VAL A 494 -12.25 -25.84 3.75
CA VAL A 494 -11.32 -24.95 4.46
C VAL A 494 -11.55 -23.54 3.96
N THR A 495 -12.12 -22.69 4.80
CA THR A 495 -12.40 -21.29 4.49
C THR A 495 -11.69 -20.35 5.46
N PHE A 496 -11.67 -19.06 5.13
CA PHE A 496 -11.17 -18.02 6.01
C PHE A 496 -12.29 -17.02 6.32
N GLU A 497 -12.43 -16.68 7.59
CA GLU A 497 -13.23 -15.56 8.06
C GLU A 497 -12.31 -14.39 8.41
N TYR A 498 -12.86 -13.18 8.27
CA TYR A 498 -12.15 -11.95 8.55
C TYR A 498 -12.99 -11.05 9.45
N GLU A 499 -12.35 -10.49 10.46
CA GLU A 499 -12.99 -9.65 11.46
C GLU A 499 -12.22 -8.34 11.58
N MET A 500 -12.88 -7.22 11.28
CA MET A 500 -12.34 -5.89 11.52
C MET A 500 -12.43 -5.57 13.01
N ASN A 501 -11.31 -5.15 13.61
CA ASN A 501 -11.30 -4.62 14.96
C ASN A 501 -11.91 -3.21 14.94
N LEU A 502 -13.08 -3.06 15.54
CA LEU A 502 -13.78 -1.78 15.66
C LEU A 502 -13.52 -1.08 17.01
N ASN A 503 -12.70 -1.67 17.88
CA ASN A 503 -12.29 -1.05 19.14
C ASN A 503 -11.06 -0.19 18.89
N PHE A 504 -11.30 1.09 18.62
CA PHE A 504 -10.26 2.09 18.43
C PHE A 504 -10.71 3.45 18.97
N GLU A 505 -9.72 4.29 19.26
CA GLU A 505 -9.91 5.69 19.61
C GLU A 505 -9.10 6.56 18.65
N GLU A 506 -9.62 7.76 18.37
CA GLU A 506 -8.96 8.73 17.51
C GLU A 506 -8.53 9.96 18.29
N TYR A 507 -7.31 10.39 18.01
CA TYR A 507 -6.67 11.48 18.71
C TYR A 507 -6.16 12.50 17.71
N ASP A 508 -6.72 13.70 17.74
CA ASP A 508 -6.17 14.82 16.98
C ASP A 508 -4.67 14.99 17.27
N LEU A 509 -3.90 15.21 16.20
CA LEU A 509 -2.47 15.47 16.32
C LEU A 509 -2.21 16.81 17.04
N TYR A 510 -3.05 17.81 16.76
CA TYR A 510 -2.90 19.17 17.30
C TYR A 510 -4.19 19.63 17.98
N LEU A 511 -4.19 19.70 19.31
CA LEU A 511 -5.37 19.92 20.16
C LEU A 511 -5.86 21.39 20.27
N GLY A 512 -5.26 22.32 19.53
CA GLY A 512 -5.76 23.70 19.37
C GLY A 512 -5.92 24.53 20.65
N SER A 513 -4.88 25.26 21.06
CA SER A 513 -5.05 26.40 22.01
C SER A 513 -4.19 27.64 21.70
N GLY A 514 -3.40 27.62 20.62
CA GLY A 514 -2.66 28.79 20.13
C GLY A 514 -2.56 28.79 18.60
N GLU A 515 -2.52 29.98 17.99
CA GLU A 515 -2.48 30.15 16.52
C GLU A 515 -1.32 29.38 15.87
N SER A 516 -0.17 29.30 16.54
CA SER A 516 1.04 28.63 16.03
C SER A 516 0.97 27.09 16.03
N ARG A 517 0.04 26.48 16.78
CA ARG A 517 -0.17 25.02 16.83
C ARG A 517 -1.51 24.59 16.23
N GLN A 518 -2.14 25.43 15.41
CA GLN A 518 -3.27 24.99 14.61
C GLN A 518 -2.76 24.06 13.49
N TRP A 519 -3.41 22.92 13.28
CA TRP A 519 -2.97 21.94 12.29
C TRP A 519 -2.83 22.53 10.88
N ARG A 520 -3.73 23.45 10.49
CA ARG A 520 -3.64 24.17 9.20
C ARG A 520 -2.37 25.00 9.12
N HIS A 521 -1.91 25.61 10.20
CA HIS A 521 -0.64 26.31 10.18
C HIS A 521 0.53 25.32 10.04
N MET A 522 0.43 24.18 10.72
CA MET A 522 1.46 23.14 10.69
C MET A 522 1.68 22.54 9.30
N LEU A 523 0.60 22.26 8.57
CA LEU A 523 0.68 21.63 7.25
C LEU A 523 0.98 22.60 6.09
N LYS A 524 0.92 23.92 6.32
CA LYS A 524 1.01 24.93 5.25
C LYS A 524 2.24 24.71 4.37
N GLY A 525 1.98 24.50 3.08
CA GLY A 525 2.99 24.35 2.04
C GLY A 525 3.52 22.93 1.85
N VAL A 526 3.26 21.99 2.78
CA VAL A 526 3.83 20.63 2.72
C VAL A 526 2.78 19.53 2.63
N PHE A 527 1.59 19.75 3.17
CA PHE A 527 0.43 18.86 3.05
C PHE A 527 -0.85 19.70 2.91
N SER A 528 -1.91 19.09 2.36
CA SER A 528 -3.18 19.79 2.12
C SER A 528 -3.87 20.16 3.43
N ARG A 529 -4.30 21.42 3.55
CA ARG A 529 -5.04 21.94 4.72
C ARG A 529 -6.55 21.95 4.51
N VAL A 530 -6.98 21.54 3.31
CA VAL A 530 -8.39 21.49 2.91
C VAL A 530 -8.93 20.06 2.86
N ALA A 531 -8.06 19.05 2.90
CA ALA A 531 -8.44 17.64 2.94
C ALA A 531 -9.07 17.27 4.29
N TYR A 532 -8.26 16.96 5.30
CA TYR A 532 -8.74 16.63 6.64
C TYR A 532 -7.69 16.91 7.72
N GLN A 533 -8.13 16.94 8.98
CA GLN A 533 -7.25 17.19 10.14
C GLN A 533 -6.43 15.92 10.48
N PRO A 534 -5.10 16.03 10.62
CA PRO A 534 -4.27 14.88 10.98
C PRO A 534 -4.60 14.34 12.36
N ARG A 535 -4.61 13.01 12.49
CA ARG A 535 -4.94 12.30 13.73
C ARG A 535 -4.16 11.00 13.88
N ILE A 536 -4.15 10.45 15.09
CA ILE A 536 -3.66 9.11 15.39
C ILE A 536 -4.86 8.22 15.72
N THR A 537 -5.02 7.13 15.00
CA THR A 537 -6.00 6.09 15.31
C THR A 537 -5.32 4.96 16.07
N VAL A 538 -5.81 4.69 17.27
CA VAL A 538 -5.20 3.76 18.23
C VAL A 538 -6.15 2.60 18.42
N TYR A 539 -5.74 1.42 17.96
CA TYR A 539 -6.51 0.19 18.20
C TYR A 539 -6.19 -0.37 19.59
N ASP A 540 -7.17 -1.03 20.19
CA ASP A 540 -6.93 -1.83 21.39
C ASP A 540 -5.89 -2.93 21.12
N PRO A 541 -5.02 -3.27 22.11
CA PRO A 541 -4.06 -4.35 21.94
C PRO A 541 -4.72 -5.69 21.61
N VAL A 542 -4.16 -6.39 20.61
CA VAL A 542 -4.62 -7.73 20.18
C VAL A 542 -3.55 -8.78 20.46
N THR A 543 -3.99 -9.99 20.83
CA THR A 543 -3.07 -11.08 21.17
C THR A 543 -2.33 -11.59 19.94
N ILE A 544 -1.01 -11.73 20.05
CA ILE A 544 -0.19 -12.38 19.03
C ILE A 544 -0.40 -13.89 19.17
N THR A 545 -0.87 -14.54 18.10
CA THR A 545 -1.02 -16.01 18.11
C THR A 545 0.36 -16.64 18.24
N THR A 546 0.60 -17.37 19.33
CA THR A 546 1.84 -18.12 19.56
C THR A 546 1.86 -19.41 18.73
N THR A 547 3.07 -19.92 18.47
CA THR A 547 3.33 -21.19 17.77
C THR A 547 2.94 -22.40 18.59
#